data_AF-A0A3Q2YSU4-F1
#
_entry.id   AF-A0A3Q2YSU4-F1
#
_cell.length_a   1.000
_cell.length_b   1.000
_cell.length_c   1.000
_cell.angle_alpha   90.00
_cell.angle_beta   90.00
_cell.angle_gamma   90.00
#
_symmetry.space_group_name_H-M   'P 1'
#
loop_
_entity.id
_entity.type
_entity.pdbx_description
1 polymer ?
#
loop_
_entity_poly.entity_id
_entity_poly.type
_entity_poly.pdbx_seq_one_letter_code
_entity_poly.pdbx_strand_id
1 'polypeptide(L)'
;MVRSCHGQARVCGEDEDTQAQDDELSLSTNELAAGSDCGESFTLDRIKSHHGNRLRDDVDDLEDLGFPPPPSPFFSAILAAFQPAVCDDAEEAWRCHVNQLVTDSDGSCAVYTFQIFSSLFRNLQGKFCTLTTDAASYLGEGLRGIGSKFLKSSQMLTTCSDCPTIYIDADTIMSYGLLEKMKFSALELQEYLDTYNTREDAAWLRSCKDTFPRCPGESVVTCQPGDSEEKQMESLAQLELCQRLYKLHFQLLLLFQSYCSLIGQVHAISSVPELLNMSRELSELRGSLQAAEAAVARDLEHDFPSSEAAVKAILDCLKNHEFTKAVRYIQECRRRWPHGVFGGGSEKEVQTLLNVYFRHQTLGQTGTIALVGSRQDLGLICSKLLELNGEIRDMIRRAQGYRVVTTYLPDSSASGTSL
;
A
#
# COMPACT_ATOMS: atom_id res chain seq x y z
N MET A 1 39.19 -34.42 -3.86
CA MET A 1 39.59 -35.14 -2.63
C MET A 1 38.79 -34.50 -1.48
N VAL A 2 37.57 -34.94 -1.17
CA VAL A 2 37.11 -36.19 -0.51
C VAL A 2 37.63 -36.33 0.93
N ARG A 3 36.68 -36.22 1.87
CA ARG A 3 36.46 -37.03 3.10
C ARG A 3 35.31 -36.35 3.86
N SER A 4 34.04 -36.77 3.81
CA SER A 4 33.39 -38.03 4.17
C SER A 4 33.65 -38.47 5.61
N CYS A 5 32.59 -38.39 6.44
CA CYS A 5 32.36 -39.29 7.56
C CYS A 5 30.93 -39.82 7.43
N HIS A 6 30.83 -41.15 7.33
CA HIS A 6 29.62 -41.97 7.36
C HIS A 6 29.10 -42.13 8.81
N GLY A 7 27.80 -42.41 8.92
CA GLY A 7 27.18 -42.98 10.12
C GLY A 7 25.75 -43.44 9.78
N GLN A 8 25.58 -44.73 9.62
CA GLN A 8 24.42 -45.44 9.04
C GLN A 8 23.74 -46.27 10.14
N ALA A 9 22.40 -46.24 10.22
CA ALA A 9 21.50 -47.26 10.78
C ALA A 9 20.08 -46.67 10.94
N ARG A 10 18.95 -47.35 10.85
CA ARG A 10 18.50 -48.65 10.31
C ARG A 10 16.96 -48.61 10.43
N VAL A 11 16.28 -49.35 9.58
CA VAL A 11 14.82 -49.35 9.35
C VAL A 11 14.11 -50.47 10.13
N CYS A 12 12.83 -50.20 10.47
CA CYS A 12 11.64 -51.07 10.66
C CYS A 12 11.32 -51.85 11.95
N GLY A 13 10.04 -51.70 12.36
CA GLY A 13 9.09 -52.72 12.85
C GLY A 13 9.08 -53.01 14.35
N GLU A 14 7.99 -53.30 15.06
CA GLU A 14 6.52 -53.16 14.96
C GLU A 14 5.97 -53.82 16.27
N ASP A 15 4.65 -53.67 16.53
CA ASP A 15 3.78 -54.42 17.47
C ASP A 15 3.62 -53.90 18.92
N GLU A 16 2.48 -53.25 19.24
CA GLU A 16 1.21 -53.80 19.80
C GLU A 16 1.28 -53.83 21.36
N ASP A 17 0.29 -53.52 22.20
CA ASP A 17 -1.14 -53.29 22.07
C ASP A 17 -1.62 -52.75 23.44
N THR A 18 -2.58 -51.80 23.50
CA THR A 18 -3.66 -51.82 24.50
C THR A 18 -4.83 -50.91 24.11
N GLN A 19 -5.93 -51.56 23.73
CA GLN A 19 -7.35 -51.14 23.75
C GLN A 19 -7.74 -50.19 24.89
N ALA A 20 -8.85 -49.44 24.88
CA ALA A 20 -9.90 -49.05 23.95
C ALA A 20 -10.87 -48.22 24.81
N GLN A 21 -11.51 -47.18 24.26
CA GLN A 21 -12.94 -46.94 24.43
C GLN A 21 -13.39 -45.74 23.60
N ASP A 22 -14.34 -46.05 22.72
CA ASP A 22 -15.08 -45.20 21.83
C ASP A 22 -15.96 -44.19 22.58
N ASP A 23 -16.20 -43.04 21.95
CA ASP A 23 -17.55 -42.45 21.92
C ASP A 23 -17.66 -41.49 20.71
N GLU A 24 -18.36 -41.97 19.69
CA GLU A 24 -18.94 -41.19 18.60
C GLU A 24 -19.90 -40.14 19.16
N LEU A 25 -19.81 -38.89 18.69
CA LEU A 25 -20.91 -37.95 18.74
C LEU A 25 -21.26 -37.49 17.32
N SER A 26 -22.21 -38.20 16.73
CA SER A 26 -23.08 -37.73 15.66
C SER A 26 -24.52 -38.03 16.04
N LEU A 27 -25.45 -37.25 15.47
CA LEU A 27 -26.93 -37.22 15.61
C LEU A 27 -27.40 -35.94 16.34
N SER A 28 -28.44 -35.22 15.94
CA SER A 28 -29.30 -35.19 14.74
C SER A 28 -30.35 -34.11 15.00
N THR A 29 -30.85 -33.47 13.94
CA THR A 29 -32.22 -32.94 13.75
C THR A 29 -33.08 -32.55 14.97
N ASN A 30 -33.52 -31.29 14.98
CA ASN A 30 -34.85 -30.92 15.51
C ASN A 30 -35.50 -29.83 14.62
N GLU A 31 -36.58 -30.23 13.94
CA GLU A 31 -37.74 -29.42 13.56
C GLU A 31 -38.46 -28.92 14.84
N LEU A 32 -39.26 -27.85 14.96
CA LEU A 32 -39.92 -26.85 14.12
C LEU A 32 -40.44 -25.74 15.08
N ALA A 33 -40.58 -24.49 14.63
CA ALA A 33 -41.82 -23.69 14.75
C ALA A 33 -41.66 -22.21 14.31
N ALA A 34 -42.32 -21.92 13.19
CA ALA A 34 -43.16 -20.74 12.88
C ALA A 34 -42.59 -19.30 12.95
N GLY A 35 -42.49 -18.70 11.76
CA GLY A 35 -43.25 -17.48 11.46
C GLY A 35 -42.43 -16.22 11.14
N SER A 36 -42.19 -15.94 9.86
CA SER A 36 -42.58 -14.67 9.24
C SER A 36 -42.27 -14.71 7.75
N ASP A 37 -43.31 -14.40 7.00
CA ASP A 37 -43.42 -14.33 5.54
C ASP A 37 -42.78 -13.05 4.97
N CYS A 38 -42.39 -13.09 3.69
CA CYS A 38 -42.15 -12.00 2.72
C CYS A 38 -40.96 -12.30 1.79
N GLY A 39 -41.19 -13.16 0.79
CA GLY A 39 -40.34 -13.29 -0.39
C GLY A 39 -41.20 -13.45 -1.63
N GLU A 40 -41.45 -12.34 -2.34
CA GLU A 40 -42.09 -12.39 -3.66
C GLU A 40 -41.09 -12.92 -4.70
N SER A 41 -41.30 -14.16 -5.13
CA SER A 41 -40.70 -14.74 -6.33
C SER A 41 -41.81 -14.92 -7.36
N PHE A 42 -41.81 -14.09 -8.41
CA PHE A 42 -42.73 -14.26 -9.53
C PHE A 42 -42.17 -15.28 -10.52
N THR A 43 -42.65 -16.51 -10.43
CA THR A 43 -42.56 -17.52 -11.49
C THR A 43 -43.63 -17.23 -12.55
N LEU A 44 -43.18 -16.89 -13.76
CA LEU A 44 -44.06 -16.65 -14.90
C LEU A 44 -44.41 -18.00 -15.55
N ASP A 45 -45.57 -18.57 -15.23
CA ASP A 45 -46.10 -19.74 -15.94
C ASP A 45 -47.54 -19.53 -16.45
N ARG A 46 -47.61 -19.27 -17.75
CA ARG A 46 -48.54 -19.82 -18.74
C ARG A 46 -50.06 -19.83 -18.42
N ILE A 47 -50.77 -18.84 -18.96
CA ILE A 47 -52.19 -18.98 -19.35
C ILE A 47 -52.31 -18.90 -20.88
N LYS A 48 -52.71 -20.02 -21.50
CA LYS A 48 -53.28 -20.06 -22.85
C LYS A 48 -54.81 -19.99 -22.72
N SER A 49 -55.44 -19.04 -23.40
CA SER A 49 -56.80 -19.20 -23.93
C SER A 49 -57.03 -18.26 -25.12
N HIS A 50 -57.90 -18.70 -26.03
CA HIS A 50 -57.98 -18.42 -27.46
C HIS A 50 -58.76 -17.14 -27.84
N HIS A 51 -58.31 -16.42 -28.88
CA HIS A 51 -58.92 -16.38 -30.23
C HIS A 51 -58.36 -15.24 -31.12
N GLY A 52 -58.09 -15.55 -32.40
CA GLY A 52 -58.29 -14.58 -33.48
C GLY A 52 -57.05 -13.93 -34.12
N ASN A 53 -56.29 -14.71 -34.89
CA ASN A 53 -55.71 -14.34 -36.20
C ASN A 53 -55.36 -12.84 -36.46
N ARG A 54 -54.13 -12.43 -36.10
CA ARG A 54 -53.38 -11.41 -36.85
C ARG A 54 -51.89 -11.67 -36.71
N LEU A 55 -51.29 -12.07 -37.82
CA LEU A 55 -49.89 -12.40 -38.00
C LEU A 55 -49.06 -11.12 -38.10
N ARG A 56 -47.91 -11.12 -37.40
CA ARG A 56 -46.65 -10.44 -37.73
C ARG A 56 -46.73 -8.91 -37.79
N ASP A 57 -46.21 -8.24 -36.76
CA ASP A 57 -45.31 -7.06 -36.90
C ASP A 57 -44.86 -6.40 -35.58
N ASP A 58 -45.29 -6.84 -34.40
CA ASP A 58 -44.93 -6.12 -33.15
C ASP A 58 -43.71 -6.70 -32.39
N VAL A 59 -42.61 -7.02 -33.09
CA VAL A 59 -41.34 -7.43 -32.43
C VAL A 59 -40.10 -6.60 -32.82
N ASP A 60 -40.24 -5.58 -33.68
CA ASP A 60 -39.13 -4.67 -34.01
C ASP A 60 -39.08 -3.38 -33.16
N ASP A 61 -40.09 -3.10 -32.31
CA ASP A 61 -40.15 -1.83 -31.56
C ASP A 61 -39.42 -1.84 -30.20
N LEU A 62 -38.67 -2.90 -29.87
CA LEU A 62 -37.81 -2.92 -28.66
C LEU A 62 -36.37 -2.42 -28.92
N GLU A 63 -35.96 -2.30 -30.20
CA GLU A 63 -34.66 -1.73 -30.58
C GLU A 63 -34.64 -0.20 -30.54
N ASP A 64 -35.80 0.47 -30.50
CA ASP A 64 -35.93 1.95 -30.49
C ASP A 64 -35.98 2.56 -29.07
N LEU A 65 -35.67 1.78 -28.03
CA LEU A 65 -35.62 2.27 -26.64
C LEU A 65 -34.40 3.17 -26.33
N GLY A 66 -33.62 3.56 -27.35
CA GLY A 66 -32.54 4.54 -27.20
C GLY A 66 -31.44 4.13 -26.22
N PHE A 67 -31.37 2.84 -25.85
CA PHE A 67 -30.28 2.35 -25.02
C PHE A 67 -28.98 2.41 -25.84
N PRO A 68 -27.91 3.00 -25.29
CA PRO A 68 -26.63 3.00 -25.98
C PRO A 68 -26.21 1.55 -26.27
N PRO A 69 -25.57 1.27 -27.42
CA PRO A 69 -25.11 -0.07 -27.74
C PRO A 69 -24.19 -0.58 -26.62
N PRO A 70 -24.23 -1.90 -26.32
CA PRO A 70 -23.36 -2.46 -25.30
C PRO A 70 -21.88 -2.19 -25.66
N PRO A 71 -21.01 -1.99 -24.65
CA PRO A 71 -19.59 -1.74 -24.88
C PRO A 71 -18.97 -2.85 -25.72
N SER A 72 -17.98 -2.52 -26.57
CA SER A 72 -17.30 -3.57 -27.36
C SER A 72 -16.66 -4.62 -26.43
N PRO A 73 -16.47 -5.87 -26.88
CA PRO A 73 -15.80 -6.90 -26.08
C PRO A 73 -14.42 -6.45 -25.58
N PHE A 74 -13.71 -5.69 -26.41
CA PHE A 74 -12.44 -5.06 -26.08
C PHE A 74 -12.59 -4.03 -24.95
N PHE A 75 -13.54 -3.10 -25.07
CA PHE A 75 -13.74 -2.08 -24.05
C PHE A 75 -14.29 -2.67 -22.75
N SER A 76 -15.12 -3.71 -22.85
CA SER A 76 -15.61 -4.49 -21.71
C SER A 76 -14.47 -5.17 -20.96
N ALA A 77 -13.48 -5.73 -21.67
CA ALA A 77 -12.30 -6.33 -21.06
C ALA A 77 -11.41 -5.27 -20.40
N ILE A 78 -11.24 -4.09 -21.01
CA ILE A 78 -10.57 -2.96 -20.36
C ILE A 78 -11.33 -2.56 -19.09
N LEU A 79 -12.65 -2.35 -19.14
CA LEU A 79 -13.48 -1.96 -18.01
C LEU A 79 -13.46 -2.99 -16.86
N ALA A 80 -13.60 -4.28 -17.17
CA ALA A 80 -13.51 -5.36 -16.19
C ALA A 80 -12.13 -5.40 -15.52
N ALA A 81 -11.11 -5.03 -16.29
CA ALA A 81 -9.76 -4.81 -15.84
C ALA A 81 -9.55 -3.38 -15.29
N PHE A 82 -10.56 -2.67 -14.79
CA PHE A 82 -10.34 -1.51 -13.91
C PHE A 82 -11.28 -1.61 -12.72
N GLN A 83 -10.75 -1.98 -11.55
CA GLN A 83 -11.51 -1.86 -10.31
C GLN A 83 -11.69 -0.37 -9.97
N PRO A 84 -12.91 0.08 -9.63
CA PRO A 84 -13.10 1.41 -9.07
C PRO A 84 -12.36 1.49 -7.73
N ALA A 85 -11.36 2.36 -7.62
CA ALA A 85 -10.94 2.83 -6.31
C ALA A 85 -12.10 3.67 -5.73
N VAL A 86 -12.87 3.08 -4.82
CA VAL A 86 -14.09 3.67 -4.23
C VAL A 86 -13.75 4.77 -3.20
N CYS A 87 -12.48 4.87 -2.78
CA CYS A 87 -12.08 5.76 -1.69
C CYS A 87 -10.89 6.66 -2.08
N ASP A 88 -11.00 7.95 -1.76
CA ASP A 88 -9.89 8.90 -1.87
C ASP A 88 -8.86 8.75 -0.74
N ASP A 89 -9.22 8.05 0.35
CA ASP A 89 -8.30 7.72 1.44
C ASP A 89 -7.45 6.49 1.12
N ALA A 90 -6.12 6.65 1.13
CA ALA A 90 -5.19 5.61 0.71
C ALA A 90 -5.13 4.41 1.68
N GLU A 91 -5.41 4.63 2.97
CA GLU A 91 -5.43 3.56 3.98
C GLU A 91 -6.71 2.72 3.86
N GLU A 92 -7.86 3.37 3.66
CA GLU A 92 -9.12 2.68 3.38
C GLU A 92 -9.09 1.95 2.03
N ALA A 93 -8.51 2.55 0.99
CA ALA A 93 -8.34 1.90 -0.31
C ALA A 93 -7.50 0.61 -0.19
N TRP A 94 -6.42 0.64 0.60
CA TRP A 94 -5.63 -0.56 0.88
C TRP A 94 -6.41 -1.61 1.67
N ARG A 95 -7.13 -1.22 2.73
CA ARG A 95 -7.97 -2.15 3.53
C ARG A 95 -9.03 -2.82 2.67
N CYS A 96 -9.73 -2.04 1.84
CA CYS A 96 -10.70 -2.55 0.88
C CYS A 96 -10.06 -3.54 -0.10
N HIS A 97 -8.88 -3.19 -0.63
CA HIS A 97 -8.11 -4.06 -1.53
C HIS A 97 -7.75 -5.39 -0.88
N VAL A 98 -7.21 -5.39 0.34
CA VAL A 98 -6.85 -6.62 1.06
C VAL A 98 -8.06 -7.53 1.24
N ASN A 99 -9.21 -6.97 1.64
CA ASN A 99 -10.45 -7.74 1.80
C ASN A 99 -10.90 -8.41 0.49
N GLN A 100 -10.80 -7.71 -0.64
CA GLN A 100 -11.12 -8.27 -1.95
C GLN A 100 -10.09 -9.31 -2.39
N LEU A 101 -8.81 -9.02 -2.19
CA LEU A 101 -7.68 -9.88 -2.58
C LEU A 101 -7.73 -11.24 -1.89
N VAL A 102 -8.13 -11.31 -0.62
CA VAL A 102 -8.24 -12.60 0.11
C VAL A 102 -9.27 -13.52 -0.55
N THR A 103 -10.34 -12.96 -1.12
CA THR A 103 -11.38 -13.70 -1.84
C THR A 103 -11.10 -13.86 -3.34
N ASP A 104 -10.01 -13.29 -3.84
CA ASP A 104 -9.64 -13.34 -5.25
C ASP A 104 -9.35 -14.78 -5.69
N SER A 105 -9.91 -15.19 -6.82
CA SER A 105 -9.79 -16.54 -7.36
C SER A 105 -9.19 -16.58 -8.77
N ASP A 106 -9.12 -15.45 -9.46
CA ASP A 106 -8.68 -15.34 -10.85
C ASP A 106 -7.55 -14.33 -11.05
N GLY A 107 -7.11 -13.65 -9.99
CA GLY A 107 -6.03 -12.67 -10.03
C GLY A 107 -6.48 -11.28 -10.49
N SER A 108 -7.78 -11.08 -10.76
CA SER A 108 -8.34 -9.82 -11.23
C SER A 108 -8.17 -8.69 -10.19
N CYS A 109 -8.17 -9.00 -8.90
CA CYS A 109 -7.85 -8.04 -7.85
C CYS A 109 -6.34 -7.91 -7.67
N ALA A 110 -5.61 -9.03 -7.67
CA ALA A 110 -4.17 -9.07 -7.41
C ALA A 110 -3.33 -8.12 -8.28
N VAL A 111 -3.70 -7.92 -9.55
CA VAL A 111 -3.00 -7.00 -10.47
C VAL A 111 -2.90 -5.54 -9.97
N TYR A 112 -3.77 -5.10 -9.05
CA TYR A 112 -3.75 -3.72 -8.51
C TYR A 112 -2.88 -3.56 -7.25
N THR A 113 -2.46 -4.66 -6.63
CA THR A 113 -1.81 -4.66 -5.31
C THR A 113 -0.63 -3.70 -5.23
N PHE A 114 0.25 -3.72 -6.24
CA PHE A 114 1.45 -2.89 -6.26
C PHE A 114 1.14 -1.39 -6.37
N GLN A 115 0.12 -1.02 -7.15
CA GLN A 115 -0.29 0.36 -7.32
C GLN A 115 -0.94 0.90 -6.03
N ILE A 116 -1.87 0.15 -5.46
CA ILE A 116 -2.61 0.56 -4.26
C ILE A 116 -1.65 0.69 -3.08
N PHE A 117 -0.76 -0.29 -2.89
CA PHE A 117 0.28 -0.19 -1.87
C PHE A 117 1.23 0.99 -2.10
N SER A 118 1.65 1.25 -3.34
CA SER A 118 2.52 2.38 -3.65
C SER A 118 1.88 3.72 -3.27
N SER A 119 0.56 3.84 -3.45
CA SER A 119 -0.22 5.01 -3.01
C SER A 119 -0.25 5.14 -1.49
N LEU A 120 -0.60 4.04 -0.79
CA LEU A 120 -0.57 3.96 0.67
C LEU A 120 0.80 4.36 1.23
N PHE A 121 1.87 3.74 0.74
CA PHE A 121 3.21 3.95 1.26
C PHE A 121 3.65 5.41 1.10
N ARG A 122 3.34 6.04 -0.04
CA ARG A 122 3.59 7.47 -0.26
C ARG A 122 2.84 8.34 0.74
N ASN A 123 1.58 8.02 1.03
CA ASN A 123 0.78 8.73 2.03
C ASN A 123 1.41 8.63 3.44
N LEU A 124 1.76 7.40 3.85
CA LEU A 124 2.42 7.14 5.14
C LEU A 124 3.77 7.88 5.26
N GLN A 125 4.58 7.85 4.20
CA GLN A 125 5.84 8.58 4.15
C GLN A 125 5.65 10.09 4.33
N GLY A 126 4.65 10.69 3.68
CA GLY A 126 4.35 12.12 3.84
C GLY A 126 3.98 12.49 5.28
N LYS A 127 3.09 11.72 5.90
CA LYS A 127 2.72 11.87 7.31
C LYS A 127 3.94 11.70 8.23
N PHE A 128 4.74 10.66 7.99
CA PHE A 128 5.95 10.35 8.75
C PHE A 128 7.02 11.43 8.65
N CYS A 129 7.26 11.98 7.44
CA CYS A 129 8.25 13.04 7.21
C CYS A 129 7.89 14.32 7.96
N THR A 130 6.61 14.70 7.91
CA THR A 130 6.10 15.87 8.62
C THR A 130 6.30 15.72 10.13
N LEU A 131 5.84 14.60 10.70
CA LEU A 131 5.99 14.30 12.12
C LEU A 131 7.46 14.25 12.55
N THR A 132 8.31 13.61 11.77
CA THR A 132 9.74 13.49 12.06
C THR A 132 10.44 14.84 12.02
N THR A 133 10.08 15.71 11.07
CA THR A 133 10.62 17.07 10.96
C THR A 133 10.21 17.92 12.17
N ASP A 134 8.95 17.83 12.57
CA ASP A 134 8.43 18.54 13.75
C ASP A 134 9.07 18.05 15.05
N ALA A 135 9.27 16.74 15.18
CA ALA A 135 9.93 16.13 16.33
C ALA A 135 11.42 16.49 16.36
N ALA A 136 12.13 16.41 15.24
CA ALA A 136 13.53 16.78 15.16
C ALA A 136 13.76 18.27 15.47
N SER A 137 12.86 19.15 14.99
CA SER A 137 12.90 20.59 15.30
C SER A 137 12.69 20.85 16.78
N TYR A 138 11.78 20.12 17.42
CA TYR A 138 11.59 20.17 18.88
C TYR A 138 12.81 19.64 19.65
N LEU A 139 13.42 18.56 19.17
CA LEU A 139 14.62 17.96 19.79
C LEU A 139 15.86 18.85 19.66
N GLY A 140 16.05 19.57 18.54
CA GLY A 140 17.26 20.35 18.23
C GLY A 140 18.56 19.59 18.55
N GLU A 141 19.45 20.22 19.32
CA GLU A 141 20.71 19.60 19.78
C GLU A 141 20.54 18.67 21.00
N GLY A 142 19.32 18.56 21.52
CA GLY A 142 18.97 17.68 22.63
C GLY A 142 19.33 16.23 22.34
N LEU A 143 19.65 15.48 23.40
CA LEU A 143 20.00 14.06 23.34
C LEU A 143 21.14 13.76 22.34
N ARG A 144 22.13 14.67 22.27
CA ARG A 144 23.30 14.61 21.37
C ARG A 144 22.92 14.64 19.89
N GLY A 145 21.96 15.50 19.53
CA GLY A 145 21.55 15.71 18.14
C GLY A 145 20.87 14.50 17.49
N ILE A 146 20.19 13.65 18.27
CA ILE A 146 19.50 12.44 17.77
C ILE A 146 18.46 12.77 16.68
N GLY A 147 17.87 13.97 16.71
CA GLY A 147 16.95 14.46 15.67
C GLY A 147 17.55 14.41 14.26
N SER A 148 18.86 14.66 14.11
CA SER A 148 19.55 14.60 12.81
C SER A 148 19.58 13.18 12.21
N LYS A 149 19.68 12.14 13.05
CA LYS A 149 19.63 10.74 12.64
C LYS A 149 18.22 10.35 12.17
N PHE A 150 17.19 10.80 12.88
CA PHE A 150 15.80 10.63 12.44
C PHE A 150 15.53 11.31 11.09
N LEU A 151 15.99 12.55 10.91
CA LEU A 151 15.85 13.27 9.64
C LEU A 151 16.57 12.56 8.49
N LYS A 152 17.81 12.10 8.69
CA LYS A 152 18.55 11.33 7.69
C LYS A 152 17.79 10.05 7.29
N SER A 153 17.23 9.35 8.26
CA SER A 153 16.46 8.13 7.99
C SER A 153 15.15 8.43 7.26
N SER A 154 14.46 9.53 7.63
CA SER A 154 13.27 10.00 6.92
C SER A 154 13.58 10.37 5.47
N GLN A 155 14.69 11.07 5.22
CA GLN A 155 15.14 11.42 3.87
C GLN A 155 15.42 10.17 3.04
N MET A 156 16.06 9.16 3.62
CA MET A 156 16.30 7.88 2.94
C MET A 156 15.01 7.13 2.61
N LEU A 157 13.99 7.19 3.47
CA LEU A 157 12.68 6.65 3.10
C LEU A 157 12.08 7.44 1.92
N THR A 158 12.18 8.77 1.90
CA THR A 158 11.65 9.57 0.78
C THR A 158 12.32 9.27 -0.56
N THR A 159 13.58 8.79 -0.60
CA THR A 159 14.17 8.37 -1.89
C THR A 159 13.46 7.16 -2.50
N CYS A 160 12.67 6.44 -1.70
CA CYS A 160 11.83 5.32 -2.10
C CYS A 160 10.39 5.73 -2.42
N SER A 161 10.00 7.01 -2.36
CA SER A 161 8.59 7.41 -2.58
C SER A 161 8.08 7.16 -4.01
N ASP A 162 9.01 6.91 -4.93
CA ASP A 162 8.76 6.38 -6.27
C ASP A 162 9.12 4.89 -6.35
N CYS A 163 8.58 4.12 -5.40
CA CYS A 163 8.65 2.66 -5.37
C CYS A 163 8.37 2.09 -6.76
N PRO A 164 9.14 1.10 -7.23
CA PRO A 164 8.90 0.51 -8.52
C PRO A 164 7.51 -0.15 -8.52
N THR A 165 6.69 0.24 -9.49
CA THR A 165 5.36 -0.34 -9.71
C THR A 165 5.49 -1.51 -10.67
N ILE A 166 4.97 -2.66 -10.27
CA ILE A 166 4.89 -3.86 -11.10
C ILE A 166 3.56 -3.83 -11.86
N TYR A 167 3.65 -4.09 -13.15
CA TYR A 167 2.55 -4.38 -14.04
C TYR A 167 2.66 -5.84 -14.46
N ILE A 168 1.60 -6.58 -14.24
CA ILE A 168 1.51 -8.01 -14.54
C ILE A 168 0.04 -8.31 -14.86
N ASP A 169 -0.21 -9.13 -15.87
CA ASP A 169 -1.57 -9.57 -16.19
C ASP A 169 -2.04 -10.69 -15.25
N ALA A 170 -3.36 -10.81 -15.07
CA ALA A 170 -3.97 -11.76 -14.15
C ALA A 170 -3.62 -13.22 -14.52
N ASP A 171 -3.62 -13.54 -15.81
CA ASP A 171 -3.28 -14.88 -16.29
C ASP A 171 -1.83 -15.27 -15.95
N THR A 172 -0.88 -14.33 -15.99
CA THR A 172 0.50 -14.54 -15.53
C THR A 172 0.56 -14.76 -14.02
N ILE A 173 -0.18 -13.99 -13.21
CA ILE A 173 -0.26 -14.22 -11.76
C ILE A 173 -0.73 -15.66 -11.48
N MET A 174 -1.76 -16.10 -12.19
CA MET A 174 -2.34 -17.44 -12.02
C MET A 174 -1.41 -18.55 -12.51
N SER A 175 -0.87 -18.41 -13.72
CA SER A 175 -0.04 -19.43 -14.38
C SER A 175 1.25 -19.74 -13.60
N TYR A 176 1.78 -18.75 -12.89
CA TYR A 176 3.01 -18.89 -12.09
C TYR A 176 2.75 -19.11 -10.60
N GLY A 177 1.49 -19.30 -10.18
CA GLY A 177 1.13 -19.54 -8.80
C GLY A 177 1.52 -18.40 -7.85
N LEU A 178 1.45 -17.15 -8.33
CA LEU A 178 1.79 -15.97 -7.54
C LEU A 178 0.65 -15.53 -6.63
N LEU A 179 -0.61 -15.78 -7.00
CA LEU A 179 -1.78 -15.25 -6.30
C LEU A 179 -1.74 -15.50 -4.79
N GLU A 180 -1.52 -16.76 -4.39
CA GLU A 180 -1.48 -17.12 -2.97
C GLU A 180 -0.32 -16.45 -2.23
N LYS A 181 0.86 -16.33 -2.86
CA LYS A 181 2.01 -15.63 -2.27
C LYS A 181 1.72 -14.14 -2.08
N MET A 182 1.04 -13.53 -3.04
CA MET A 182 0.60 -12.13 -2.96
C MET A 182 -0.42 -11.93 -1.84
N LYS A 183 -1.38 -12.84 -1.67
CA LYS A 183 -2.35 -12.81 -0.56
C LYS A 183 -1.66 -12.84 0.80
N PHE A 184 -0.74 -13.80 1.02
CA PHE A 184 0.01 -13.87 2.29
C PHE A 184 0.83 -12.60 2.54
N SER A 185 1.48 -12.07 1.51
CA SER A 185 2.28 -10.84 1.62
C SER A 185 1.41 -9.62 1.92
N ALA A 186 0.22 -9.53 1.33
CA ALA A 186 -0.71 -8.44 1.59
C ALA A 186 -1.25 -8.46 3.03
N LEU A 187 -1.52 -9.65 3.58
CA LEU A 187 -1.91 -9.81 4.98
C LEU A 187 -0.78 -9.40 5.94
N GLU A 188 0.47 -9.79 5.65
CA GLU A 188 1.64 -9.36 6.43
C GLU A 188 1.79 -7.83 6.40
N LEU A 189 1.66 -7.22 5.22
CA LEU A 189 1.67 -5.76 5.07
C LEU A 189 0.55 -5.08 5.85
N GLN A 190 -0.65 -5.66 5.87
CA GLN A 190 -1.77 -5.16 6.67
C GLN A 190 -1.47 -5.20 8.18
N GLU A 191 -0.85 -6.27 8.67
CA GLU A 191 -0.47 -6.40 10.09
C GLU A 191 0.55 -5.31 10.52
N TYR A 192 1.55 -5.04 9.68
CA TYR A 192 2.49 -3.94 9.92
C TYR A 192 1.79 -2.57 9.89
N LEU A 193 0.83 -2.37 8.98
CA LEU A 193 0.06 -1.12 8.91
C LEU A 193 -0.79 -0.91 10.17
N ASP A 194 -1.48 -1.95 10.65
CA ASP A 194 -2.31 -1.87 11.85
C ASP A 194 -1.44 -1.52 13.08
N THR A 195 -0.26 -2.12 13.19
CA THR A 195 0.72 -1.81 14.25
C THR A 195 1.26 -0.38 14.16
N TYR A 196 1.38 0.17 12.95
CA TYR A 196 1.76 1.56 12.73
C TYR A 196 0.67 2.53 13.17
N ASN A 197 -0.60 2.23 12.85
CA ASN A 197 -1.75 3.12 13.08
C ASN A 197 -2.25 3.20 14.53
N THR A 198 -1.93 2.23 15.38
CA THR A 198 -2.30 2.25 16.82
C THR A 198 -1.62 3.35 17.65
N ARG A 199 -0.86 4.28 17.03
CA ARG A 199 0.01 5.25 17.70
C ARG A 199 -0.49 6.68 17.52
N GLU A 200 -1.01 7.28 18.60
CA GLU A 200 -1.43 8.70 18.66
C GLU A 200 -0.24 9.70 18.75
N ASP A 201 0.85 9.45 18.02
CA ASP A 201 2.13 10.13 18.22
C ASP A 201 2.08 11.63 17.85
N ALA A 202 1.28 12.03 16.86
CA ALA A 202 1.15 13.42 16.44
C ALA A 202 0.41 14.30 17.45
N ALA A 203 -0.67 13.78 18.06
CA ALA A 203 -1.41 14.49 19.09
C ALA A 203 -0.56 14.64 20.36
N TRP A 204 0.19 13.59 20.72
CA TRP A 204 1.08 13.63 21.86
C TRP A 204 2.26 14.60 21.67
N LEU A 205 2.89 14.64 20.50
CA LEU A 205 3.96 15.62 20.24
C LEU A 205 3.46 17.06 20.42
N ARG A 206 2.24 17.36 19.98
CA ARG A 206 1.61 18.67 20.16
C ARG A 206 1.43 18.98 21.66
N SER A 207 0.84 18.04 22.40
CA SER A 207 0.67 18.16 23.86
C SER A 207 2.00 18.38 24.60
N CYS A 208 3.07 17.68 24.19
CA CYS A 208 4.39 17.88 24.76
C CYS A 208 4.97 19.26 24.45
N LYS A 209 4.82 19.76 23.22
CA LYS A 209 5.27 21.11 22.85
C LYS A 209 4.55 22.20 23.65
N ASP A 210 3.26 22.00 23.91
CA ASP A 210 2.45 22.94 24.69
C ASP A 210 2.82 22.92 26.17
N THR A 211 3.17 21.75 26.72
CA THR A 211 3.55 21.57 28.12
C THR A 211 5.01 21.99 28.39
N PHE A 212 5.90 21.77 27.42
CA PHE A 212 7.34 22.06 27.51
C PHE A 212 7.79 22.91 26.31
N PRO A 213 7.34 24.17 26.20
CA PRO A 213 7.71 25.04 25.09
C PRO A 213 9.21 25.35 25.12
N ARG A 214 9.86 25.28 23.96
CA ARG A 214 11.24 25.75 23.83
C ARG A 214 11.29 27.26 24.01
N CYS A 215 11.91 27.73 25.09
CA CYS A 215 12.23 29.14 25.27
C CYS A 215 13.17 29.62 24.14
N PRO A 216 12.79 30.63 23.34
CA PRO A 216 13.67 31.18 22.33
C PRO A 216 14.72 32.07 22.98
N GLY A 217 15.98 31.62 22.96
CA GLY A 217 17.16 32.44 23.22
C GLY A 217 17.57 32.53 24.69
N GLU A 218 18.82 32.15 24.95
CA GLU A 218 19.58 32.59 26.11
C GLU A 218 19.49 34.11 26.25
N SER A 219 18.66 34.59 27.16
CA SER A 219 18.75 35.95 27.65
C SER A 219 18.49 35.93 29.15
N VAL A 220 19.58 36.14 29.87
CA VAL A 220 19.68 36.39 31.32
C VAL A 220 19.47 35.16 32.20
N VAL A 221 20.60 34.54 32.53
CA VAL A 221 20.76 33.58 33.61
C VAL A 221 20.42 34.25 34.95
N THR A 222 19.22 33.99 35.47
CA THR A 222 18.98 33.98 36.91
C THR A 222 18.61 32.54 37.27
N CYS A 223 19.60 31.72 37.63
CA CYS A 223 19.37 30.36 38.08
C CYS A 223 18.47 30.38 39.32
N GLN A 224 17.22 29.96 39.16
CA GLN A 224 16.30 29.68 40.25
C GLN A 224 16.35 28.17 40.56
N PRO A 225 16.14 27.73 41.82
CA PRO A 225 16.16 26.31 42.19
C PRO A 225 15.14 25.44 41.43
N GLY A 226 14.12 26.03 40.79
CA GLY A 226 13.15 25.33 39.93
C GLY A 226 13.65 24.96 38.53
N ASP A 227 14.76 25.54 38.06
CA ASP A 227 15.29 25.33 36.69
C ASP A 227 15.81 23.91 36.44
N SER A 228 16.07 23.12 37.48
CA SER A 228 16.66 21.78 37.35
C SER A 228 15.61 20.68 37.17
N GLU A 229 14.45 20.78 37.83
CA GLU A 229 13.36 19.81 37.71
C GLU A 229 12.63 19.95 36.36
N GLU A 230 12.37 21.19 35.92
CA GLU A 230 11.74 21.47 34.64
C GLU A 230 12.60 20.98 33.46
N LYS A 231 13.92 21.23 33.50
CA LYS A 231 14.88 20.68 32.53
C LYS A 231 14.96 19.15 32.56
N GLN A 232 14.82 18.52 33.74
CA GLN A 232 14.76 17.07 33.85
C GLN A 232 13.46 16.50 33.25
N MET A 233 12.34 17.17 33.44
CA MET A 233 11.04 16.80 32.86
C MET A 233 11.03 17.00 31.34
N GLU A 234 11.62 18.08 30.83
CA GLU A 234 11.81 18.30 29.40
C GLU A 234 12.67 17.18 28.78
N SER A 235 13.78 16.82 29.43
CA SER A 235 14.64 15.71 29.00
C SER A 235 13.91 14.36 28.97
N LEU A 236 13.04 14.10 29.95
CA LEU A 236 12.15 12.94 29.98
C LEU A 236 11.20 12.91 28.79
N ALA A 237 10.52 14.03 28.53
CA ALA A 237 9.60 14.16 27.41
C ALA A 237 10.32 13.98 26.07
N GLN A 238 11.50 14.58 25.89
CA GLN A 238 12.33 14.40 24.69
C GLN A 238 12.76 12.93 24.49
N LEU A 239 13.11 12.23 25.57
CA LEU A 239 13.50 10.83 25.51
C LEU A 239 12.33 9.91 25.16
N GLU A 240 11.15 10.17 25.73
CA GLU A 240 9.93 9.45 25.40
C GLU A 240 9.53 9.70 23.94
N LEU A 241 9.64 10.95 23.45
CA LEU A 241 9.43 11.28 22.05
C LEU A 241 10.36 10.46 21.15
N CYS A 242 11.65 10.38 21.48
CA CYS A 242 12.60 9.59 20.71
C CYS A 242 12.24 8.10 20.69
N GLN A 243 11.77 7.55 21.81
CA GLN A 243 11.35 6.14 21.86
C GLN A 243 10.12 5.87 20.99
N ARG A 244 9.12 6.77 21.01
CA ARG A 244 7.92 6.65 20.19
C ARG A 244 8.25 6.79 18.71
N LEU A 245 9.02 7.83 18.36
CA LEU A 245 9.47 8.08 17.00
C LEU A 245 10.35 6.94 16.46
N TYR A 246 11.23 6.36 17.27
CA TYR A 246 12.00 5.18 16.93
C TYR A 246 11.12 4.00 16.57
N LYS A 247 10.12 3.71 17.43
CA LYS A 247 9.21 2.60 17.19
C LYS A 247 8.37 2.82 15.94
N LEU A 248 7.88 4.05 15.70
CA LEU A 248 7.15 4.41 14.48
C LEU A 248 8.02 4.22 13.22
N HIS A 249 9.26 4.71 13.28
CA HIS A 249 10.22 4.57 12.20
C HIS A 249 10.55 3.10 11.90
N PHE A 250 10.71 2.29 12.95
CA PHE A 250 10.93 0.85 12.82
C PHE A 250 9.75 0.13 12.16
N GLN A 251 8.51 0.47 12.54
CA GLN A 251 7.32 -0.11 11.90
C GLN A 251 7.22 0.25 10.41
N LEU A 252 7.50 1.51 10.04
CA LEU A 252 7.53 1.93 8.64
C LEU A 252 8.64 1.21 7.84
N LEU A 253 9.77 0.91 8.47
CA LEU A 253 10.85 0.10 7.88
C LEU A 253 10.39 -1.34 7.63
N LEU A 254 9.71 -1.98 8.59
CA LEU A 254 9.19 -3.35 8.42
C LEU A 254 8.18 -3.41 7.26
N LEU A 255 7.26 -2.44 7.20
CA LEU A 255 6.30 -2.31 6.11
C LEU A 255 7.01 -2.19 4.75
N PHE A 256 8.06 -1.36 4.66
CA PHE A 256 8.85 -1.22 3.44
C PHE A 256 9.61 -2.51 3.07
N GLN A 257 10.18 -3.21 4.05
CA GLN A 257 10.89 -4.47 3.84
C GLN A 257 9.96 -5.58 3.33
N SER A 258 8.76 -5.71 3.92
CA SER A 258 7.76 -6.66 3.45
C SER A 258 7.31 -6.34 2.02
N TYR A 259 7.16 -5.06 1.66
CA TYR A 259 6.87 -4.69 0.28
C TYR A 259 8.00 -5.03 -0.70
N CYS A 260 9.26 -4.84 -0.28
CA CYS A 260 10.42 -5.28 -1.08
C CYS A 260 10.42 -6.80 -1.28
N SER A 261 10.00 -7.57 -0.28
CA SER A 261 9.84 -9.02 -0.38
C SER A 261 8.77 -9.40 -1.42
N LEU A 262 7.62 -8.71 -1.40
CA LEU A 262 6.56 -8.88 -2.39
C LEU A 262 7.04 -8.58 -3.82
N ILE A 263 7.79 -7.49 -4.04
CA ILE A 263 8.43 -7.20 -5.34
C ILE A 263 9.39 -8.33 -5.72
N GLY A 264 10.18 -8.83 -4.77
CA GLY A 264 11.13 -9.92 -4.96
C GLY A 264 10.47 -11.22 -5.46
N GLN A 265 9.26 -11.53 -5.01
CA GLN A 265 8.50 -12.70 -5.47
C GLN A 265 8.19 -12.64 -6.97
N VAL A 266 7.82 -11.46 -7.47
CA VAL A 266 7.57 -11.27 -8.90
C VAL A 266 8.88 -11.18 -9.69
N HIS A 267 9.90 -10.53 -9.12
CA HIS A 267 11.22 -10.49 -9.75
C HIS A 267 11.82 -11.89 -9.97
N ALA A 268 11.57 -12.82 -9.05
CA ALA A 268 12.01 -14.21 -9.20
C ALA A 268 11.47 -14.86 -10.49
N ILE A 269 10.21 -14.61 -10.84
CA ILE A 269 9.64 -15.15 -12.09
C ILE A 269 10.05 -14.33 -13.31
N SER A 270 10.42 -13.04 -13.16
CA SER A 270 10.82 -12.18 -14.29
C SER A 270 12.09 -12.65 -15.04
N SER A 271 12.81 -13.63 -14.48
CA SER A 271 13.95 -14.29 -15.10
C SER A 271 13.58 -15.43 -16.05
N VAL A 272 12.30 -15.82 -16.10
CA VAL A 272 11.77 -16.88 -16.96
C VAL A 272 11.76 -16.42 -18.43
N PRO A 273 12.42 -17.12 -19.36
CA PRO A 273 12.54 -16.70 -20.77
C PRO A 273 11.21 -16.54 -21.52
N GLU A 274 10.18 -17.28 -21.10
CA GLU A 274 8.84 -17.24 -21.67
C GLU A 274 8.09 -15.94 -21.35
N LEU A 275 8.57 -15.13 -20.39
CA LEU A 275 7.96 -13.85 -20.05
C LEU A 275 8.48 -12.71 -20.93
N LEU A 276 7.56 -11.97 -21.53
CA LEU A 276 7.84 -10.72 -22.20
C LEU A 276 8.04 -9.60 -21.19
N ASN A 277 9.23 -9.01 -21.17
CA ASN A 277 9.55 -7.89 -20.30
C ASN A 277 9.36 -6.54 -21.01
N MET A 278 8.30 -5.81 -20.65
CA MET A 278 7.97 -4.48 -21.17
C MET A 278 8.49 -3.31 -20.30
N SER A 279 9.35 -3.58 -19.30
CA SER A 279 9.83 -2.56 -18.35
C SER A 279 10.49 -1.36 -19.02
N ARG A 280 11.28 -1.59 -20.08
CA ARG A 280 11.96 -0.52 -20.83
C ARG A 280 10.95 0.38 -21.54
N GLU A 281 10.04 -0.23 -22.29
CA GLU A 281 9.02 0.48 -23.07
C GLU A 281 8.11 1.32 -22.17
N LEU A 282 7.59 0.74 -21.09
CA LEU A 282 6.78 1.51 -20.14
C LEU A 282 7.56 2.60 -19.42
N SER A 283 8.84 2.38 -19.12
CA SER A 283 9.69 3.41 -18.49
C SER A 283 9.92 4.61 -19.42
N GLU A 284 10.17 4.36 -20.70
CA GLU A 284 10.31 5.39 -21.73
C GLU A 284 9.00 6.15 -21.95
N LEU A 285 7.88 5.42 -22.02
CA LEU A 285 6.54 6.01 -22.10
C LEU A 285 6.24 6.89 -20.88
N ARG A 286 6.54 6.41 -19.67
CA ARG A 286 6.37 7.17 -18.42
C ARG A 286 7.15 8.48 -18.47
N GLY A 287 8.43 8.44 -18.86
CA GLY A 287 9.26 9.64 -18.97
C GLY A 287 8.71 10.65 -19.98
N SER A 288 8.24 10.15 -21.12
CA SER A 288 7.64 10.98 -22.17
C SER A 288 6.33 11.63 -21.72
N LEU A 289 5.47 10.88 -21.02
CA LEU A 289 4.22 11.38 -20.46
C LEU A 289 4.45 12.41 -19.35
N GLN A 290 5.45 12.21 -18.47
CA GLN A 290 5.82 13.18 -17.43
C GLN A 290 6.33 14.49 -18.04
N ALA A 291 7.17 14.41 -19.08
CA ALA A 291 7.64 15.59 -19.80
C ALA A 291 6.47 16.34 -20.48
N ALA A 292 5.52 15.59 -21.06
CA ALA A 292 4.32 16.17 -21.65
C ALA A 292 3.43 16.84 -20.60
N GLU A 293 3.18 16.20 -19.45
CA GLU A 293 2.39 16.75 -18.34
C GLU A 293 2.96 18.09 -17.83
N ALA A 294 4.28 18.20 -17.71
CA ALA A 294 4.94 19.44 -17.33
C ALA A 294 4.80 20.57 -18.38
N ALA A 295 4.59 20.23 -19.65
CA ALA A 295 4.49 21.18 -20.77
C ALA A 295 3.04 21.57 -21.13
N VAL A 296 2.03 20.89 -20.56
CA VAL A 296 0.62 21.14 -20.88
C VAL A 296 0.11 22.42 -20.23
N ALA A 297 -0.20 23.43 -21.04
CA ALA A 297 -1.14 24.50 -20.66
C ALA A 297 -2.58 23.95 -20.65
N ARG A 298 -3.38 24.35 -19.66
CA ARG A 298 -4.76 23.88 -19.39
C ARG A 298 -5.81 24.53 -20.32
N ASP A 299 -5.63 24.46 -21.64
CA ASP A 299 -6.53 25.14 -22.59
C ASP A 299 -7.02 24.24 -23.73
N LEU A 300 -7.55 23.05 -23.44
CA LEU A 300 -8.25 22.23 -24.44
C LEU A 300 -9.48 21.57 -23.81
N GLU A 301 -10.66 21.94 -24.31
CA GLU A 301 -11.91 21.21 -24.13
C GLU A 301 -12.13 20.31 -25.35
N HIS A 302 -12.29 19.00 -25.13
CA HIS A 302 -12.63 18.05 -26.16
C HIS A 302 -13.71 17.10 -25.66
N ASP A 303 -14.87 17.14 -26.30
CA ASP A 303 -16.01 16.31 -25.92
C ASP A 303 -15.97 14.96 -26.65
N PHE A 304 -15.94 13.88 -25.87
CA PHE A 304 -16.07 12.53 -26.39
C PHE A 304 -17.52 12.04 -26.31
N PRO A 305 -18.03 11.36 -27.35
CA PRO A 305 -19.41 10.87 -27.37
C PRO A 305 -19.64 9.71 -26.38
N SER A 306 -18.60 8.97 -26.02
CA SER A 306 -18.64 7.88 -25.04
C SER A 306 -17.28 7.66 -24.37
N SER A 307 -17.28 6.96 -23.23
CA SER A 307 -16.04 6.55 -22.55
C SER A 307 -15.20 5.60 -23.41
N GLU A 308 -15.83 4.76 -24.23
CA GLU A 308 -15.13 3.90 -25.19
C GLU A 308 -14.40 4.71 -26.27
N ALA A 309 -15.07 5.72 -26.84
CA ALA A 309 -14.47 6.59 -27.84
C ALA A 309 -13.29 7.37 -27.25
N ALA A 310 -13.41 7.81 -26.00
CA ALA A 310 -12.33 8.46 -25.27
C ALA A 310 -11.11 7.55 -25.05
N VAL A 311 -11.33 6.31 -24.59
CA VAL A 311 -10.24 5.34 -24.40
C VAL A 311 -9.54 5.02 -25.72
N LYS A 312 -10.31 4.84 -26.81
CA LYS A 312 -9.74 4.64 -28.15
C LYS A 312 -8.88 5.83 -28.58
N ALA A 313 -9.38 7.06 -28.41
CA ALA A 313 -8.64 8.26 -28.78
C ALA A 313 -7.35 8.44 -27.94
N ILE A 314 -7.39 8.10 -26.66
CA ILE A 314 -6.20 8.07 -25.80
C ILE A 314 -5.18 7.05 -26.31
N LEU A 315 -5.60 5.82 -26.60
CA LEU A 315 -4.73 4.76 -27.12
C LEU A 315 -4.11 5.15 -28.48
N ASP A 316 -4.89 5.76 -29.37
CA ASP A 316 -4.39 6.28 -30.65
C ASP A 316 -3.34 7.39 -30.44
N CYS A 317 -3.55 8.30 -29.48
CA CYS A 317 -2.55 9.31 -29.12
C CYS A 317 -1.26 8.69 -28.60
N LEU A 318 -1.36 7.69 -27.71
CA LEU A 318 -0.19 6.99 -27.15
C LEU A 318 0.60 6.27 -28.26
N LYS A 319 -0.10 5.59 -29.18
CA LYS A 319 0.49 4.90 -30.32
C LYS A 319 1.19 5.85 -31.29
N ASN A 320 0.63 7.04 -31.52
CA ASN A 320 1.18 8.05 -32.41
C ASN A 320 2.19 9.00 -31.73
N HIS A 321 2.61 8.72 -30.49
CA HIS A 321 3.50 9.56 -29.70
C HIS A 321 2.97 10.99 -29.45
N GLU A 322 1.66 11.19 -29.50
CA GLU A 322 0.99 12.46 -29.22
C GLU A 322 0.72 12.63 -27.71
N PHE A 323 1.78 12.53 -26.90
CA PHE A 323 1.69 12.44 -25.43
C PHE A 323 0.99 13.64 -24.78
N THR A 324 1.21 14.85 -25.29
CA THR A 324 0.55 16.06 -24.81
C THR A 324 -0.98 15.99 -25.03
N LYS A 325 -1.45 15.37 -26.11
CA LYS A 325 -2.88 15.14 -26.33
C LYS A 325 -3.42 14.07 -25.40
N ALA A 326 -2.71 12.96 -25.24
CA ALA A 326 -3.10 11.89 -24.31
C ALA A 326 -3.28 12.39 -22.87
N VAL A 327 -2.34 13.21 -22.37
CA VAL A 327 -2.43 13.83 -21.03
C VAL A 327 -3.63 14.76 -20.91
N ARG A 328 -3.95 15.52 -21.95
CA ARG A 328 -5.13 16.40 -21.92
C ARG A 328 -6.44 15.61 -21.96
N TYR A 329 -6.51 14.58 -22.80
CA TYR A 329 -7.68 13.72 -22.89
C TYR A 329 -7.97 13.04 -21.56
N ILE A 330 -6.98 12.48 -20.86
CA ILE A 330 -7.21 11.87 -19.56
C ILE A 330 -7.68 12.89 -18.50
N GLN A 331 -7.12 14.12 -18.52
CA GLN A 331 -7.55 15.19 -17.62
C GLN A 331 -9.02 15.56 -17.84
N GLU A 332 -9.46 15.62 -19.09
CA GLU A 332 -10.85 15.94 -19.42
C GLU A 332 -11.79 14.77 -19.12
N CYS A 333 -11.39 13.55 -19.47
CA CYS A 333 -12.17 12.35 -19.19
C CYS A 333 -12.43 12.17 -17.69
N ARG A 334 -11.47 12.53 -16.82
CA ARG A 334 -11.66 12.49 -15.35
C ARG A 334 -12.71 13.47 -14.83
N ARG A 335 -12.91 14.61 -15.50
CA ARG A 335 -13.98 15.56 -15.13
C ARG A 335 -15.35 15.01 -15.45
N ARG A 336 -15.46 14.30 -16.57
CA ARG A 336 -16.72 13.75 -17.08
C ARG A 336 -17.07 12.39 -16.48
N TRP A 337 -16.07 11.55 -16.27
CA TRP A 337 -16.15 10.21 -15.72
C TRP A 337 -15.13 10.07 -14.60
N PRO A 338 -15.46 10.57 -13.39
CA PRO A 338 -14.61 10.32 -12.22
C PRO A 338 -14.64 8.81 -11.94
N HIS A 339 -13.48 8.21 -11.72
CA HIS A 339 -13.29 6.77 -11.45
C HIS A 339 -13.30 5.84 -12.69
N GLY A 340 -13.03 4.55 -12.46
CA GLY A 340 -12.95 3.51 -13.49
C GLY A 340 -11.68 3.63 -14.33
N VAL A 341 -11.80 3.45 -15.65
CA VAL A 341 -10.67 3.42 -16.61
C VAL A 341 -9.84 4.70 -16.61
N PHE A 342 -10.45 5.84 -16.24
CA PHE A 342 -9.79 7.13 -16.23
C PHE A 342 -9.14 7.51 -14.88
N GLY A 343 -9.27 6.64 -13.88
CA GLY A 343 -8.70 6.84 -12.55
C GLY A 343 -9.46 7.88 -11.70
N GLY A 344 -9.21 7.84 -10.39
CA GLY A 344 -9.77 8.80 -9.41
C GLY A 344 -8.87 10.03 -9.19
N GLY A 345 -9.33 10.97 -8.37
CA GLY A 345 -8.59 12.22 -8.07
C GLY A 345 -7.28 12.02 -7.31
N SER A 346 -7.10 10.88 -6.64
CA SER A 346 -5.88 10.49 -5.93
C SER A 346 -4.82 9.85 -6.83
N GLU A 347 -5.18 9.40 -8.05
CA GLU A 347 -4.26 8.79 -9.01
C GLU A 347 -3.61 9.82 -9.92
N LYS A 348 -2.32 9.63 -10.26
CA LYS A 348 -1.65 10.46 -11.26
C LYS A 348 -2.12 10.12 -12.67
N GLU A 349 -2.33 11.13 -13.50
CA GLU A 349 -2.74 10.99 -14.91
C GLU A 349 -1.79 10.07 -15.68
N VAL A 350 -0.48 10.28 -15.52
CA VAL A 350 0.56 9.44 -16.11
C VAL A 350 0.39 7.97 -15.73
N GLN A 351 0.09 7.69 -14.45
CA GLN A 351 -0.07 6.32 -13.97
C GLN A 351 -1.28 5.64 -14.61
N THR A 352 -2.42 6.35 -14.69
CA THR A 352 -3.61 5.84 -15.34
C THR A 352 -3.37 5.58 -16.83
N LEU A 353 -2.68 6.48 -17.54
CA LEU A 353 -2.33 6.29 -18.95
C LEU A 353 -1.44 5.05 -19.15
N LEU A 354 -0.47 4.82 -18.27
CA LEU A 354 0.36 3.61 -18.30
C LEU A 354 -0.47 2.35 -18.06
N ASN A 355 -1.44 2.38 -17.13
CA ASN A 355 -2.34 1.26 -16.88
C ASN A 355 -3.19 0.93 -18.12
N VAL A 356 -3.76 1.97 -18.76
CA VAL A 356 -4.56 1.82 -19.99
C VAL A 356 -3.70 1.24 -21.12
N TYR A 357 -2.48 1.76 -21.28
CA TYR A 357 -1.53 1.27 -22.27
C TYR A 357 -1.14 -0.18 -22.05
N PHE A 358 -0.70 -0.52 -20.82
CA PHE A 358 -0.26 -1.87 -20.49
C PHE A 358 -1.36 -2.89 -20.73
N ARG A 359 -2.58 -2.63 -20.23
CA ARG A 359 -3.72 -3.53 -20.41
C ARG A 359 -4.11 -3.69 -21.87
N HIS A 360 -4.04 -2.63 -22.65
CA HIS A 360 -4.24 -2.72 -24.10
C HIS A 360 -3.23 -3.64 -24.77
N GLN A 361 -1.96 -3.58 -24.37
CA GLN A 361 -0.91 -4.40 -24.97
C GLN A 361 -0.97 -5.88 -24.54
N THR A 362 -1.41 -6.15 -23.31
CA THR A 362 -1.50 -7.52 -22.78
C THR A 362 -2.84 -8.18 -23.03
N LEU A 363 -3.75 -7.53 -23.75
CA LEU A 363 -5.11 -8.03 -23.98
C LEU A 363 -5.06 -9.31 -24.83
N GLY A 364 -5.48 -10.43 -24.24
CA GLY A 364 -5.44 -11.75 -24.88
C GLY A 364 -4.04 -12.37 -24.99
N GLN A 365 -3.05 -11.82 -24.28
CA GLN A 365 -1.69 -12.33 -24.21
C GLN A 365 -1.32 -12.64 -22.77
N THR A 366 -0.82 -13.85 -22.51
CA THR A 366 -0.28 -14.22 -21.21
C THR A 366 1.24 -14.08 -21.22
N GLY A 367 1.83 -13.89 -20.04
CA GLY A 367 3.28 -13.85 -19.87
C GLY A 367 3.89 -12.48 -20.08
N THR A 368 3.21 -11.38 -19.75
CA THR A 368 3.80 -10.04 -19.87
C THR A 368 4.00 -9.39 -18.51
N ILE A 369 5.19 -8.83 -18.29
CA ILE A 369 5.57 -8.16 -17.05
C ILE A 369 6.30 -6.85 -17.34
N ALA A 370 6.03 -5.82 -16.54
CA ALA A 370 6.84 -4.60 -16.51
C ALA A 370 7.09 -4.11 -15.09
N LEU A 371 8.32 -3.68 -14.83
CA LEU A 371 8.73 -3.00 -13.61
C LEU A 371 9.08 -1.55 -13.95
N VAL A 372 8.31 -0.59 -13.43
CA VAL A 372 8.44 0.82 -13.79
C VAL A 372 8.62 1.66 -12.53
N GLY A 373 9.67 2.48 -12.47
CA GLY A 373 9.94 3.37 -11.34
C GLY A 373 11.41 3.36 -10.93
N SER A 374 11.68 3.59 -9.65
CA SER A 374 13.04 3.68 -9.14
C SER A 374 13.85 2.42 -9.47
N ARG A 375 15.04 2.62 -10.06
CA ARG A 375 16.05 1.57 -10.29
C ARG A 375 17.00 1.39 -9.10
N GLN A 376 16.69 2.02 -7.97
CA GLN A 376 17.52 1.89 -6.78
C GLN A 376 17.45 0.46 -6.25
N ASP A 377 18.57 -0.02 -5.73
CA ASP A 377 18.62 -1.28 -5.01
C ASP A 377 17.87 -1.13 -3.68
N LEU A 378 16.62 -1.58 -3.65
CA LEU A 378 15.76 -1.51 -2.47
C LEU A 378 16.37 -2.28 -1.29
N GLY A 379 17.10 -3.37 -1.56
CA GLY A 379 17.82 -4.14 -0.55
C GLY A 379 18.89 -3.30 0.13
N LEU A 380 19.70 -2.59 -0.66
CA LEU A 380 20.71 -1.66 -0.14
C LEU A 380 20.11 -0.54 0.70
N ILE A 381 18.95 0.00 0.29
CA ILE A 381 18.25 1.03 1.08
C ILE A 381 17.76 0.46 2.40
N CYS A 382 17.12 -0.71 2.38
CA CYS A 382 16.68 -1.42 3.58
C CYS A 382 17.86 -1.68 4.54
N SER A 383 19.03 -2.11 4.04
CA SER A 383 20.21 -2.31 4.88
C SER A 383 20.69 -1.02 5.55
N LYS A 384 20.75 0.09 4.82
CA LYS A 384 21.16 1.39 5.37
C LYS A 384 20.14 1.95 6.37
N LEU A 385 18.84 1.78 6.12
CA LEU A 385 17.80 2.17 7.06
C LEU A 385 17.87 1.35 8.35
N LEU A 386 18.17 0.04 8.25
CA LEU A 386 18.36 -0.83 9.40
C LEU A 386 19.60 -0.42 10.22
N GLU A 387 20.69 -0.05 9.57
CA GLU A 387 21.90 0.49 10.22
C GLU A 387 21.58 1.78 11.00
N LEU A 388 20.93 2.76 10.35
CA LEU A 388 20.50 4.00 11.00
C LEU A 388 19.54 3.74 12.17
N ASN A 389 18.62 2.78 12.02
CA ASN A 389 17.72 2.38 13.10
C ASN A 389 18.52 1.83 14.32
N GLY A 390 19.56 1.04 14.06
CA GLY A 390 20.51 0.57 15.07
C GLY A 390 21.23 1.71 15.80
N GLU A 391 21.74 2.70 15.06
CA GLU A 391 22.39 3.89 15.63
C GLU A 391 21.44 4.69 16.53
N ILE A 392 20.20 4.92 16.08
CA ILE A 392 19.17 5.64 16.83
C ILE A 392 18.87 4.90 18.14
N ARG A 393 18.67 3.59 18.08
CA ARG A 393 18.45 2.75 19.26
C ARG A 393 19.59 2.88 20.27
N ASP A 394 20.83 2.89 19.80
CA ASP A 394 22.02 3.03 20.65
C ASP A 394 22.12 4.42 21.29
N MET A 395 21.70 5.47 20.59
CA MET A 395 21.62 6.82 21.16
C MET A 395 20.54 6.89 22.25
N ILE A 396 19.36 6.31 22.02
CA ILE A 396 18.28 6.25 23.02
C ILE A 396 18.72 5.48 24.26
N ARG A 397 19.35 4.30 24.09
CA ARG A 397 19.87 3.50 25.22
C ARG A 397 20.91 4.25 26.04
N ARG A 398 21.83 4.98 25.39
CA ARG A 398 22.81 5.81 26.09
C ARG A 398 22.15 6.96 26.85
N ALA A 399 21.17 7.63 26.25
CA ALA A 399 20.41 8.70 26.90
C ALA A 399 19.63 8.19 28.15
N GLN A 400 19.11 6.97 28.10
CA GLN A 400 18.53 6.30 29.28
C GLN A 400 19.60 6.01 30.34
N GLY A 401 20.75 5.44 29.96
CA GLY A 401 21.82 5.03 30.88
C GLY A 401 22.51 6.17 31.63
N TYR A 402 22.72 7.33 30.98
CA TYR A 402 23.28 8.50 31.66
C TYR A 402 22.39 8.98 32.82
N ARG A 403 21.08 8.80 32.73
CA ARG A 403 20.14 9.24 33.78
C ARG A 403 20.22 8.36 35.02
N VAL A 404 20.32 7.04 34.83
CA VAL A 404 20.48 6.07 35.92
C VAL A 404 21.70 6.43 36.78
N VAL A 405 22.82 6.79 36.16
CA VAL A 405 24.05 7.19 36.86
C VAL A 405 23.87 8.49 37.66
N THR A 406 23.15 9.50 37.14
CA THR A 406 22.87 10.75 37.89
C THR A 406 21.93 10.57 39.08
N THR A 407 20.99 9.62 39.03
CA THR A 407 20.11 9.29 40.17
C THR A 407 20.81 8.51 41.30
N TYR A 408 21.97 7.90 41.03
CA TYR A 408 22.74 7.13 42.02
C TYR A 408 24.01 7.84 42.50
N LEU A 409 24.28 9.07 42.07
CA LEU A 409 25.31 9.90 42.69
C LEU A 409 24.74 10.45 44.01
N PRO A 410 25.23 10.02 45.19
CA PRO A 410 24.80 10.60 46.44
C PRO A 410 25.25 12.07 46.48
N ASP A 411 24.36 12.96 46.90
CA ASP A 411 24.65 14.36 47.16
C ASP A 411 25.94 14.49 47.98
N SER A 412 27.04 14.82 47.32
CA SER A 412 28.32 15.06 47.97
C SER A 412 28.39 16.45 48.62
N SER A 413 27.24 17.09 48.86
CA SER A 413 27.12 18.39 49.52
C SER A 413 26.98 18.28 51.05
N ALA A 414 26.91 17.07 51.63
CA ALA A 414 26.95 16.86 53.08
C ALA A 414 28.38 16.55 53.58
N SER A 415 29.33 17.45 53.33
CA SER A 415 30.61 17.47 54.06
C SER A 415 31.16 18.89 54.10
N GLY A 416 30.64 19.66 55.06
CA GLY A 416 31.07 21.02 55.32
C GLY A 416 30.74 21.44 56.75
N THR A 417 31.64 21.10 57.67
CA THR A 417 31.97 21.83 58.91
C THR A 417 30.87 22.20 59.91
N SER A 418 30.96 21.64 61.12
CA SER A 418 30.96 22.46 62.34
C SER A 418 32.02 21.95 63.30
N LEU A 419 32.78 22.90 63.83
CA LEU A 419 33.66 22.82 64.99
C LEU A 419 32.97 22.23 66.22
#